data_AF-A0A936AMS7-F1
#
_entry.id   AF-A0A936AMS7-F1
#
_cell.length_a   1.000
_cell.length_b   1.000
_cell.length_c   1.000
_cell.angle_alpha   90.00
_cell.angle_beta   90.00
_cell.angle_gamma   90.00
#
_symmetry.space_group_name_H-M   'P 1'
#
loop_
_entity.id
_entity.type
_entity.pdbx_description
1 polymer ?
#
loop_
_entity_poly.entity_id
_entity_poly.type
_entity_poly.pdbx_seq_one_letter_code
_entity_poly.pdbx_strand_id
1 'polypeptide(L)'
;MTIEEFYEQWPNGQEDSEFARLVYGVIEDGVQHFPAKLISGKPDYELWRSSDIYRRLVIANEVLKLDLDEPGLLEIRSLLLNDNSVPIKDMSTKAARLGAKGVGV
;
A
#
# COMPACT_ATOMS: atom_id res chain seq x y z
N MET A 1 9.45 -1.91 7.78
CA MET A 1 9.93 -2.28 6.44
C MET A 1 9.33 -1.30 5.44
N THR A 2 10.11 -0.79 4.49
CA THR A 2 9.58 0.00 3.36
C THR A 2 9.09 -0.91 2.24
N ILE A 3 8.38 -0.33 1.26
CA ILE A 3 7.90 -1.09 0.10
C ILE A 3 9.06 -1.57 -0.80
N GLU A 4 10.15 -0.80 -0.88
CA GLU A 4 11.37 -1.18 -1.61
C GLU A 4 12.07 -2.35 -0.92
N GLU A 5 12.27 -2.26 0.40
CA GLU A 5 12.84 -3.35 1.20
C GLU A 5 12.02 -4.64 1.09
N PHE A 6 10.68 -4.52 1.07
CA PHE A 6 9.77 -5.64 0.86
C PHE A 6 9.97 -6.26 -0.54
N TYR A 7 10.01 -5.44 -1.59
CA TYR A 7 10.15 -5.93 -2.95
C TYR A 7 11.48 -6.65 -3.20
N GLU A 8 12.57 -6.15 -2.62
CA GLU A 8 13.89 -6.78 -2.69
C GLU A 8 13.94 -8.16 -1.99
N GLN A 9 13.08 -8.36 -1.00
CA GLN A 9 12.96 -9.62 -0.26
C GLN A 9 11.90 -10.56 -0.83
N TRP A 10 11.17 -10.17 -1.87
CA TRP A 10 10.16 -11.04 -2.48
C TRP A 10 10.79 -12.01 -3.50
N PRO A 11 10.41 -13.31 -3.55
CA PRO A 11 9.56 -14.05 -2.62
C PRO A 11 10.42 -14.89 -1.64
N ASN A 12 10.89 -14.32 -0.53
CA ASN A 12 11.75 -15.01 0.43
C ASN A 12 10.95 -15.71 1.53
N GLY A 13 10.10 -16.68 1.16
CA GLY A 13 9.22 -17.39 2.10
C GLY A 13 8.02 -16.58 2.60
N GLN A 14 7.75 -15.44 1.96
CA GLN A 14 6.61 -14.58 2.26
C GLN A 14 5.37 -14.94 1.42
N GLU A 15 5.46 -15.91 0.50
CA GLU A 15 4.37 -16.25 -0.42
C GLU A 15 3.13 -16.83 0.27
N ASP A 16 3.31 -17.39 1.47
CA ASP A 16 2.24 -17.96 2.27
C ASP A 16 1.41 -16.88 2.98
N SER A 17 1.99 -15.70 3.22
CA SER A 17 1.28 -14.56 3.79
C SER A 17 0.31 -13.95 2.77
N GLU A 18 -0.96 -13.89 3.16
CA GLU A 18 -1.99 -13.18 2.41
C GLU A 18 -1.64 -11.68 2.28
N PHE A 19 -1.22 -11.06 3.38
CA PHE A 19 -0.85 -9.66 3.37
C PHE A 19 0.31 -9.39 2.41
N ALA A 20 1.38 -10.21 2.44
CA ALA A 20 2.51 -10.06 1.55
C ALA A 20 2.11 -10.23 0.07
N ARG A 21 1.29 -11.22 -0.27
CA ARG A 21 0.74 -11.37 -1.64
C ARG A 21 -0.05 -10.16 -2.10
N LEU A 22 -0.85 -9.56 -1.21
CA LEU A 22 -1.62 -8.35 -1.52
C LEU A 22 -0.72 -7.13 -1.74
N VAL A 23 0.35 -6.98 -0.95
CA VAL A 23 1.34 -5.92 -1.14
C VAL A 23 2.05 -6.10 -2.48
N TYR A 24 2.54 -7.30 -2.77
CA TYR A 24 3.19 -7.60 -4.05
C TYR A 24 2.27 -7.32 -5.24
N GLY A 25 1.00 -7.74 -5.16
CA GLY A 25 0.00 -7.44 -6.20
C GLY A 25 -0.20 -5.94 -6.44
N VAL A 26 -0.21 -5.12 -5.38
CA VAL A 26 -0.29 -3.66 -5.51
C VAL A 26 0.96 -3.06 -6.17
N ILE A 27 2.15 -3.63 -5.91
CA ILE A 27 3.40 -3.21 -6.56
C ILE A 27 3.35 -3.55 -8.05
N GLU A 28 2.98 -4.79 -8.40
CA GLU A 28 2.82 -5.22 -9.78
C GLU A 28 1.81 -4.36 -10.54
N ASP A 29 0.61 -4.16 -9.96
CA ASP A 29 -0.41 -3.27 -10.52
C ASP A 29 0.16 -1.86 -10.75
N GLY A 30 0.91 -1.33 -9.78
CA GLY A 30 1.53 0.01 -9.85
C GLY A 30 2.55 0.16 -10.97
N VAL A 31 3.35 -0.87 -11.21
CA VAL A 31 4.35 -0.92 -12.29
C VAL A 31 3.68 -1.10 -13.65
N GLN A 32 2.71 -2.01 -13.74
CA GLN A 32 2.04 -2.35 -15.00
C GLN A 32 1.08 -1.25 -15.47
N HIS A 33 0.45 -0.53 -14.54
CA HIS A 33 -0.58 0.46 -14.84
C HIS A 33 -0.13 1.91 -14.69
N PHE A 34 1.16 2.22 -14.87
CA PHE A 34 1.64 3.61 -14.89
C PHE A 34 0.87 4.43 -15.96
N PRO A 35 -0.07 5.31 -15.57
CA PRO A 35 -1.02 5.94 -16.47
C PRO A 35 -0.30 7.06 -17.21
N ALA A 36 0.26 6.74 -18.38
CA ALA A 36 0.43 7.66 -19.50
C ALA A 36 1.14 7.06 -20.72
N LYS A 37 1.58 5.78 -20.67
CA LYS A 37 2.19 5.17 -21.85
C LYS A 37 1.23 5.08 -23.06
N LEU A 38 -0.09 5.00 -22.81
CA LEU A 38 -1.10 4.79 -23.84
C LEU A 38 -1.51 6.03 -24.65
N ILE A 39 -1.35 7.26 -24.13
CA ILE A 39 -1.90 8.48 -24.77
C ILE A 39 -0.82 9.47 -25.20
N SER A 40 0.21 9.72 -24.39
CA SER A 40 1.23 10.76 -24.66
C SER A 40 2.62 10.21 -24.98
N GLY A 41 2.83 8.89 -24.78
CA GLY A 41 4.16 8.25 -24.85
C GLY A 41 5.14 8.69 -23.76
N LYS A 42 4.73 9.56 -22.82
CA LYS A 42 5.56 10.08 -21.73
C LYS A 42 4.88 9.85 -20.38
N PRO A 43 5.62 9.47 -19.32
CA PRO A 43 5.08 9.37 -17.97
C PRO A 43 4.40 10.68 -17.51
N ASP A 44 3.14 10.60 -17.04
CA ASP A 44 2.44 11.69 -16.36
C ASP A 44 2.41 11.41 -14.86
N TYR A 45 3.32 12.06 -14.14
CA TYR A 45 3.48 11.85 -12.71
C TYR A 45 2.38 12.52 -11.87
N GLU A 46 1.73 13.58 -12.38
CA GLU A 46 0.63 14.22 -11.65
C GLU A 46 -0.61 13.34 -11.71
N LEU A 47 -0.95 12.85 -12.91
CA LEU A 47 -2.05 11.91 -13.09
C LEU A 47 -1.80 10.63 -12.29
N TRP A 48 -0.59 10.07 -12.35
CA TRP A 48 -0.23 8.90 -11.55
C TRP A 48 -0.39 9.14 -10.04
N ARG A 49 0.10 10.27 -9.50
CA ARG A 49 -0.08 10.60 -8.08
C ARG A 49 -1.54 10.81 -7.67
N SER A 50 -2.41 11.17 -8.61
CA SER A 50 -3.86 11.30 -8.38
C SER A 50 -4.64 9.99 -8.51
N SER A 51 -3.99 8.92 -9.00
CA SER A 51 -4.63 7.64 -9.28
C SER A 51 -4.91 6.82 -8.01
N ASP A 52 -5.90 5.92 -8.11
CA ASP A 52 -6.20 4.93 -7.07
C ASP A 52 -5.01 3.99 -6.81
N ILE A 53 -4.25 3.60 -7.85
CA ILE A 53 -3.12 2.71 -7.67
C ILE A 53 -2.00 3.34 -6.83
N TYR A 54 -1.75 4.64 -7.01
CA TYR A 54 -0.81 5.37 -6.16
C TYR A 54 -1.29 5.44 -4.70
N ARG A 55 -2.60 5.66 -4.48
CA ARG A 55 -3.17 5.59 -3.14
C ARG A 55 -2.96 4.21 -2.49
N ARG A 56 -3.21 3.13 -3.24
CA ARG A 56 -3.01 1.74 -2.76
C ARG A 56 -1.54 1.47 -2.41
N LEU A 57 -0.59 1.95 -3.21
CA LEU A 57 0.85 1.85 -2.93
C LEU A 57 1.24 2.58 -1.64
N VAL A 58 0.74 3.81 -1.45
CA VAL A 58 0.99 4.57 -0.21
C VAL A 58 0.43 3.81 0.99
N ILE A 59 -0.79 3.28 0.90
CA ILE A 59 -1.39 2.48 1.97
C ILE A 59 -0.53 1.26 2.27
N ALA A 60 -0.13 0.48 1.26
CA ALA A 60 0.74 -0.68 1.46
C ALA A 60 2.04 -0.32 2.18
N ASN A 61 2.70 0.77 1.73
CA ASN A 61 3.93 1.27 2.35
C ASN A 61 3.74 1.69 3.81
N GLU A 62 2.63 2.34 4.17
CA GLU A 62 2.37 2.74 5.55
C GLU A 62 2.00 1.54 6.44
N VAL A 63 1.28 0.56 5.92
CA VAL A 63 0.91 -0.65 6.68
C VAL A 63 2.12 -1.55 6.94
N LEU A 64 3.05 -1.70 5.98
CA LEU A 64 4.32 -2.45 6.16
C LEU A 64 5.24 -1.93 7.28
N LYS A 65 5.00 -0.70 7.75
CA LYS A 65 5.75 -0.07 8.84
C LYS A 65 5.15 -0.35 10.22
N LEU A 66 3.93 -0.90 10.28
CA LEU A 66 3.26 -1.20 11.53
C LEU A 66 3.80 -2.50 12.11
N ASP A 67 3.99 -2.51 13.43
CA ASP A 67 4.39 -3.69 14.19
C ASP A 67 3.12 -4.41 14.68
N LEU A 68 2.45 -5.09 13.75
CA LEU A 68 1.23 -5.86 13.98
C LEU A 68 1.36 -7.25 13.34
N ASP A 69 0.57 -8.19 13.84
CA ASP A 69 0.39 -9.48 13.18
C ASP A 69 -0.43 -9.35 11.88
N GLU A 70 -0.40 -10.40 11.08
CA GLU A 70 -1.04 -10.39 9.75
C GLU A 70 -2.54 -10.03 9.79
N PRO A 71 -3.38 -10.56 10.70
CA PRO A 71 -4.76 -10.12 10.83
C PRO A 71 -4.89 -8.61 11.10
N GLY A 72 -4.06 -8.06 12.00
CA GLY A 72 -4.04 -6.62 12.28
C GLY A 72 -3.64 -5.80 11.04
N LEU A 73 -2.62 -6.22 10.30
CA LEU A 73 -2.19 -5.55 9.07
C LEU A 73 -3.30 -5.57 8.00
N LEU A 74 -3.98 -6.70 7.81
CA LEU A 74 -5.10 -6.85 6.87
C LEU A 74 -6.27 -5.95 7.25
N GLU A 75 -6.62 -5.87 8.54
CA GLU A 75 -7.68 -4.99 9.01
C GLU A 75 -7.34 -3.52 8.76
N ILE A 76 -6.14 -3.06 9.16
CA ILE A 76 -5.74 -1.67 8.93
C ILE A 76 -5.73 -1.33 7.45
N ARG A 77 -5.21 -2.21 6.60
CA ARG A 77 -5.27 -2.05 5.14
C ARG A 77 -6.70 -1.89 4.66
N SER A 78 -7.63 -2.74 5.11
CA SER A 78 -9.05 -2.67 4.75
C SER A 78 -9.68 -1.34 5.18
N LEU A 79 -9.45 -0.91 6.41
CA LEU A 79 -9.95 0.37 6.93
C LEU A 79 -9.45 1.56 6.11
N LEU A 80 -8.17 1.58 5.73
CA LEU A 80 -7.58 2.67 4.95
C LEU A 80 -8.08 2.68 3.49
N LEU A 81 -8.28 1.51 2.88
CA LEU A 81 -8.82 1.40 1.52
C LEU A 81 -10.29 1.82 1.44
N ASN A 82 -11.08 1.54 2.47
CA ASN A 82 -12.49 1.92 2.52
C ASN A 82 -12.72 3.39 2.92
N ASP A 83 -11.70 4.07 3.47
CA ASP A 83 -11.78 5.46 3.88
C ASP A 83 -11.17 6.39 2.82
N ASN A 84 -11.97 6.76 1.81
CA ASN A 84 -11.57 7.70 0.76
C ASN A 84 -11.49 9.16 1.22
N SER A 85 -11.86 9.46 2.48
CA SER A 85 -11.83 10.83 3.01
C SER A 85 -10.43 11.25 3.45
N VAL A 86 -9.53 10.30 3.72
CA VAL A 86 -8.17 10.56 4.20
C VAL A 86 -7.30 11.05 3.04
N PRO A 87 -6.79 12.30 3.08
CA PRO A 87 -5.84 12.78 2.08
C PRO A 87 -4.53 11.98 2.14
N ILE A 88 -3.88 11.77 0.99
CA ILE A 88 -2.63 11.00 0.91
C ILE A 88 -1.56 11.54 1.88
N LYS A 89 -1.44 12.87 2.00
CA LYS A 89 -0.49 13.54 2.90
C LYS A 89 -0.70 13.18 4.39
N ASP A 90 -1.90 12.78 4.77
CA ASP A 90 -2.28 12.46 6.15
C ASP A 90 -2.31 10.94 6.40
N MET A 91 -1.99 10.12 5.37
CA MET A 91 -2.10 8.66 5.41
C MET A 91 -1.21 8.04 6.48
N SER A 92 0.03 8.51 6.60
CA SER A 92 0.99 8.02 7.60
C SER A 92 0.46 8.22 9.03
N THR A 93 -0.02 9.44 9.33
CA THR A 93 -0.63 9.76 10.63
C THR A 93 -1.86 8.89 10.92
N LYS A 94 -2.71 8.68 9.91
CA LYS A 94 -3.91 7.84 10.05
C LYS A 94 -3.53 6.39 10.33
N ALA A 95 -2.59 5.82 9.56
CA ALA A 95 -2.12 4.44 9.72
C ALA A 95 -1.51 4.22 11.10
N ALA A 96 -0.60 5.09 11.54
CA ALA A 96 0.02 5.02 12.86
C ALA A 96 -1.02 5.09 13.99
N ARG A 97 -2.02 5.97 13.87
CA ARG A 97 -3.11 6.07 14.86
C ARG A 97 -3.95 4.80 14.93
N LEU A 98 -4.22 4.17 13.78
CA LEU A 98 -4.99 2.93 13.75
C LEU A 98 -4.17 1.77 14.35
N GLY A 99 -2.89 1.65 14.01
CA GLY A 99 -2.02 0.62 14.58
C GLY A 99 -1.82 0.77 16.09
N ALA A 100 -1.67 1.99 16.59
CA ALA A 100 -1.51 2.26 18.02
C ALA A 100 -2.76 1.97 18.87
N LYS A 101 -3.95 1.91 18.25
CA LYS A 101 -5.18 1.63 19.00
C LYS A 101 -5.32 0.17 19.41
N GLY A 102 -4.46 -0.72 18.90
CA GLY A 102 -4.65 -2.15 19.01
C GLY A 102 -5.91 -2.52 18.23
N VAL A 103 -5.74 -3.13 17.07
CA VAL A 103 -6.87 -3.79 16.43
C VAL A 103 -7.40 -4.82 17.43
N GLY A 104 -8.58 -4.52 17.99
CA GLY A 104 -9.09 -5.18 19.18
C GLY A 104 -9.57 -6.60 18.86
N VAL A 105 -9.01 -7.56 19.59
CA VAL A 105 -9.68 -8.83 19.90
C VAL A 105 -10.69 -8.58 21.02
#